data_AF-A0A834B1Y5-F1
#
_entry.id   AF-A0A834B1Y5-F1
#
_cell.length_a   1.000
_cell.length_b   1.000
_cell.length_c   1.000
_cell.angle_alpha   90.00
_cell.angle_beta   90.00
_cell.angle_gamma   90.00
#
_symmetry.space_group_name_H-M   'P 1'
#
loop_
_entity.id
_entity.type
_entity.pdbx_description
1 polymer ?
#
loop_
_entity_poly.entity_id
_entity_poly.type
_entity_poly.pdbx_seq_one_letter_code
_entity_poly.pdbx_strand_id
1 'polypeptide(L)'
;MAVGMILACLAFAVVAVVEIKINEMAPPQPGPQEIVLQVLNLADDEVKVAVLGDENNALLTESIKSFQKMPHPSKLHLKTESQNFQFHLKYRNLSVYTEHSVEEKKWYTLVIRKDGENISSMMVKDAENITTDGMTAVRFVNTLHKEVNINLGADISLSVGEDYGVSAYKTVQIGEYPEVHCRTEDDDFSLNLGLLDFGAVYLFVITNNTNQGPQVWKTEDIPANKISIAWQLPQYILVSAGEVMFSVTGLEFSYSQAPSSMKSVLQAAWLLTIGVGNVIVLAVAQFSGLVQWAEFILFSCLLLLVFLIFSIMGYYYVPVKSEDIMEPEDKRSPHIQEDMTNLDTNNTKL
;
A
#
# COMPACT_ATOMS: atom_id res chain seq x y z
N MET A 1 24.87 21.07 7.29
CA MET A 1 23.48 21.58 7.22
C MET A 1 22.85 21.54 5.82
N ALA A 2 23.30 22.35 4.85
CA ALA A 2 22.69 22.43 3.50
C ALA A 2 22.59 21.07 2.77
N VAL A 3 23.70 20.32 2.74
CA VAL A 3 23.74 18.96 2.17
C VAL A 3 22.74 18.02 2.87
N GLY A 4 22.59 18.13 4.20
CA GLY A 4 21.65 17.32 4.96
C GLY A 4 20.19 17.58 4.57
N MET A 5 19.82 18.84 4.34
CA MET A 5 18.47 19.21 3.87
C MET A 5 18.20 18.71 2.44
N ILE A 6 19.20 18.73 1.56
CA ILE A 6 19.09 18.15 0.21
C ILE A 6 18.88 16.63 0.28
N LEU A 7 19.64 15.93 1.13
CA LEU A 7 19.50 14.48 1.31
C LEU A 7 18.12 14.11 1.88
N ALA A 8 17.60 14.89 2.83
CA ALA A 8 16.26 14.70 3.37
C ALA A 8 15.18 14.91 2.28
N CYS A 9 15.30 15.95 1.46
CA CYS A 9 14.41 16.17 0.31
C CYS A 9 14.44 14.98 -0.66
N LEU A 10 15.63 14.49 -1.00
CA LEU A 10 15.78 13.32 -1.88
C LEU A 10 15.17 12.05 -1.26
N ALA A 11 15.28 11.87 0.05
CA ALA A 11 14.67 10.71 0.73
C ALA A 11 13.15 10.69 0.55
N PHE A 12 12.46 11.83 0.72
CA PHE A 12 11.01 11.93 0.49
C PHE A 12 10.64 11.76 -0.99
N ALA A 13 11.46 12.25 -1.92
CA ALA A 13 11.24 11.99 -3.34
C ALA A 13 11.38 10.50 -3.69
N VAL A 14 12.39 9.81 -3.14
CA VAL A 14 12.60 8.37 -3.35
C VAL A 14 11.44 7.55 -2.79
N VAL A 15 10.95 7.86 -1.58
CA VAL A 15 9.80 7.12 -1.03
C VAL A 15 8.53 7.36 -1.84
N ALA A 16 8.32 8.58 -2.35
CA ALA A 16 7.20 8.85 -3.23
C ALA A 16 7.24 7.99 -4.50
N VAL A 17 8.42 7.79 -5.09
CA VAL A 17 8.59 6.91 -6.27
C VAL A 17 8.29 5.46 -5.91
N VAL A 18 8.78 4.97 -4.76
CA VAL A 18 8.49 3.60 -4.29
C VAL A 18 6.99 3.42 -4.05
N GLU A 19 6.34 4.39 -3.41
CA GLU A 19 4.91 4.37 -3.13
C GLU A 19 4.07 4.38 -4.42
N ILE A 20 4.45 5.17 -5.43
CA ILE A 20 3.81 5.14 -6.76
C ILE A 20 3.91 3.73 -7.36
N LYS A 21 5.08 3.09 -7.27
CA LYS A 21 5.27 1.73 -7.79
C LYS A 21 4.46 0.68 -7.05
N ILE A 22 4.30 0.82 -5.74
CA ILE A 22 3.44 -0.04 -4.93
C ILE A 22 1.97 0.16 -5.32
N ASN A 23 1.52 1.41 -5.43
CA ASN A 23 0.15 1.74 -5.76
C ASN A 23 -0.24 1.32 -7.18
N GLU A 24 0.69 1.35 -8.15
CA GLU A 24 0.49 0.80 -9.49
C GLU A 24 0.21 -0.71 -9.50
N MET A 25 0.67 -1.46 -8.48
CA MET A 25 0.46 -2.89 -8.35
C MET A 25 -0.76 -3.25 -7.50
N ALA A 26 -1.32 -2.29 -6.77
CA ALA A 26 -2.50 -2.51 -5.97
C ALA A 26 -3.74 -2.64 -6.87
N PRO A 27 -4.64 -3.60 -6.61
CA PRO A 27 -5.90 -3.68 -7.33
C PRO A 27 -6.72 -2.39 -7.10
N PRO A 28 -7.35 -1.82 -8.15
CA PRO A 28 -8.15 -0.60 -8.02
C PRO A 28 -9.28 -0.78 -6.99
N GLN A 29 -9.29 0.04 -5.94
CA GLN A 29 -10.41 0.01 -5.00
C GLN A 29 -11.64 0.72 -5.61
N PRO A 30 -12.84 0.12 -5.51
CA PRO A 30 -14.08 0.73 -5.97
C PRO A 30 -14.48 1.86 -5.00
N GLY A 31 -14.77 3.04 -5.54
CA GLY A 31 -15.34 4.15 -4.78
C GLY A 31 -16.84 3.96 -4.45
N PRO A 32 -17.47 4.94 -3.78
CA PRO A 32 -18.92 5.00 -3.64
C PRO A 32 -19.57 4.97 -5.02
N GLN A 33 -20.65 4.19 -5.21
CA GLN A 33 -21.32 4.02 -6.50
C GLN A 33 -20.42 3.49 -7.63
N GLU A 34 -19.31 2.81 -7.31
CA GLU A 34 -18.48 2.11 -8.29
C GLU A 34 -18.46 0.61 -7.99
N ILE A 35 -18.32 -0.18 -9.05
CA ILE A 35 -17.85 -1.56 -8.99
C ILE A 35 -16.65 -1.74 -9.89
N VAL A 36 -15.85 -2.75 -9.59
CA VAL A 36 -14.81 -3.24 -10.48
C VAL A 36 -15.27 -4.56 -11.09
N LEU A 37 -15.33 -4.60 -12.42
CA LEU A 37 -15.70 -5.78 -13.18
C LEU A 37 -14.46 -6.36 -13.87
N GLN A 38 -14.21 -7.63 -13.63
CA GLN A 38 -13.29 -8.46 -14.38
C GLN A 38 -14.08 -9.52 -15.14
N VAL A 39 -13.65 -9.86 -16.35
CA VAL A 39 -14.31 -10.91 -17.14
C VAL A 39 -13.32 -12.00 -17.44
N LEU A 40 -13.74 -13.23 -17.22
CA LEU A 40 -12.99 -14.45 -17.47
C LEU A 40 -13.72 -15.32 -18.49
N ASN A 41 -13.09 -15.56 -19.63
CA ASN A 41 -13.62 -16.45 -20.66
C ASN A 41 -13.02 -17.85 -20.53
N LEU A 42 -13.84 -18.83 -20.16
CA LEU A 42 -13.51 -20.26 -20.13
C LEU A 42 -14.16 -21.05 -21.28
N ALA A 43 -14.76 -20.37 -22.26
CA ALA A 43 -15.26 -21.02 -23.45
C ALA A 43 -14.11 -21.37 -24.40
N ASP A 44 -14.33 -22.36 -25.27
CA ASP A 44 -13.34 -22.89 -26.23
C ASP A 44 -12.98 -21.89 -27.36
N ASP A 45 -13.63 -20.72 -27.39
CA ASP A 45 -13.48 -19.73 -28.45
C ASP A 45 -13.55 -18.30 -27.90
N GLU A 46 -13.27 -17.31 -28.75
CA GLU A 46 -13.37 -15.90 -28.42
C GLU A 46 -14.83 -15.49 -28.14
N VAL A 47 -15.04 -14.79 -27.02
CA VAL A 47 -16.33 -14.23 -26.62
C VAL A 47 -16.23 -12.71 -26.62
N LYS A 48 -17.15 -12.06 -27.34
CA LYS A 48 -17.34 -10.61 -27.28
C LYS A 48 -18.37 -10.28 -26.21
N VAL A 49 -17.97 -9.47 -25.25
CA VAL A 49 -18.78 -9.09 -24.09
C VAL A 49 -19.13 -7.63 -24.20
N ALA A 50 -20.42 -7.32 -24.28
CA ALA A 50 -20.93 -5.97 -24.23
C ALA A 50 -21.78 -5.79 -22.97
N VAL A 51 -21.41 -4.85 -22.11
CA VAL A 51 -22.19 -4.48 -20.92
C VAL A 51 -23.10 -3.33 -21.32
N LEU A 52 -24.41 -3.52 -21.21
CA LEU A 52 -25.42 -2.53 -21.55
C LEU A 52 -25.90 -1.83 -20.27
N GLY A 53 -25.92 -0.50 -20.29
CA GLY A 53 -26.57 0.31 -19.26
C GLY A 53 -28.06 0.54 -19.57
N ASP A 54 -28.76 1.27 -18.69
CA ASP A 54 -30.21 1.55 -18.79
C ASP A 54 -30.68 2.12 -20.14
N GLU A 55 -29.80 2.82 -20.88
CA GLU A 55 -30.13 3.44 -22.17
C GLU A 55 -29.72 2.60 -23.40
N ASN A 56 -29.40 1.30 -23.22
CA ASN A 56 -28.84 0.42 -24.26
C ASN A 56 -27.52 0.91 -24.88
N ASN A 57 -26.87 1.91 -24.28
CA ASN A 57 -25.51 2.28 -24.61
C ASN A 57 -24.55 1.22 -24.05
N ALA A 58 -23.62 0.77 -24.90
CA ALA A 58 -22.57 -0.15 -24.48
C ALA A 58 -21.59 0.59 -23.56
N LEU A 59 -21.62 0.27 -22.27
CA LEU A 59 -20.71 0.81 -21.25
C LEU A 59 -19.32 0.20 -21.37
N LEU A 60 -19.25 -1.05 -21.83
CA LEU A 60 -18.02 -1.79 -22.06
C LEU A 60 -18.23 -2.70 -23.26
N THR A 61 -17.25 -2.79 -24.15
CA THR A 61 -17.23 -3.78 -25.24
C THR A 61 -15.83 -4.32 -25.37
N GLU A 62 -15.65 -5.58 -25.01
CA GLU A 62 -14.36 -6.23 -24.99
C GLU A 62 -14.42 -7.60 -25.64
N SER A 63 -13.30 -8.00 -26.27
CA SER A 63 -13.19 -9.27 -26.98
C SER A 63 -12.15 -10.12 -26.27
N ILE A 64 -12.58 -11.24 -25.69
CA ILE A 64 -11.75 -12.04 -24.78
C ILE A 64 -11.54 -13.39 -25.44
N LYS A 65 -10.28 -13.75 -25.68
CA LYS A 65 -9.91 -15.03 -26.26
C LYS A 65 -10.27 -16.19 -25.33
N SER A 66 -10.33 -17.38 -25.91
CA SER A 66 -10.55 -18.63 -25.16
C SER A 66 -9.54 -18.80 -24.02
N PHE A 67 -10.03 -19.19 -22.85
CA PHE A 67 -9.24 -19.40 -21.63
C PHE A 67 -8.35 -18.20 -21.26
N GLN A 68 -8.88 -16.99 -21.38
CA GLN A 68 -8.19 -15.75 -20.99
C GLN A 68 -9.09 -14.84 -20.17
N LYS A 69 -8.46 -14.03 -19.33
CA LYS A 69 -9.10 -12.92 -18.61
C LYS A 69 -8.95 -11.61 -19.39
N MET A 70 -9.82 -10.66 -19.08
CA MET A 70 -9.68 -9.28 -19.52
C MET A 70 -8.33 -8.70 -19.04
N PRO A 71 -7.59 -7.96 -19.89
CA PRO A 71 -6.26 -7.46 -19.56
C PRO A 71 -6.27 -6.42 -18.43
N HIS A 72 -7.31 -5.58 -18.37
CA HIS A 72 -7.48 -4.58 -17.31
C HIS A 72 -8.91 -4.64 -16.77
N PRO A 73 -9.10 -4.67 -15.44
CA PRO A 73 -10.45 -4.64 -14.87
C PRO A 73 -11.10 -3.29 -15.17
N SER A 74 -12.39 -3.31 -15.47
CA SER A 74 -13.15 -2.13 -15.86
C SER A 74 -13.96 -1.60 -14.68
N LYS A 75 -13.90 -0.29 -14.45
CA LYS A 75 -14.76 0.38 -13.46
C LYS A 75 -16.12 0.69 -14.09
N LEU A 76 -17.20 0.29 -13.42
CA LEU A 76 -18.57 0.65 -13.81
C LEU A 76 -19.17 1.52 -12.71
N HIS A 77 -19.83 2.61 -13.12
CA HIS A 77 -20.55 3.50 -12.24
C HIS A 77 -22.01 3.05 -12.11
N LEU A 78 -22.50 2.98 -10.87
CA LEU A 78 -23.89 2.70 -10.55
C LEU A 78 -24.66 4.00 -10.34
N LYS A 79 -25.96 3.98 -10.64
CA LYS A 79 -26.86 5.09 -10.27
C LYS A 79 -27.44 4.94 -8.86
N THR A 80 -27.46 3.72 -8.35
CA THR A 80 -28.07 3.29 -7.08
C THR A 80 -27.11 2.37 -6.32
N GLU A 81 -27.38 2.10 -5.04
CA GLU A 81 -26.55 1.19 -4.21
C GLU A 81 -26.47 -0.25 -4.79
N SER A 82 -27.51 -0.66 -5.52
CA SER A 82 -27.52 -1.88 -6.32
C SER A 82 -28.19 -1.61 -7.67
N GLN A 83 -27.66 -2.22 -8.73
CA GLN A 83 -28.17 -2.11 -10.09
C GLN A 83 -28.02 -3.45 -10.82
N ASN A 84 -28.95 -3.76 -11.72
CA ASN A 84 -28.79 -4.89 -12.61
C ASN A 84 -28.15 -4.42 -13.92
N PHE A 85 -27.13 -5.14 -14.38
CA PHE A 85 -26.55 -4.91 -15.70
C PHE A 85 -26.92 -6.06 -16.64
N GLN A 86 -27.22 -5.70 -17.89
CA GLN A 86 -27.46 -6.66 -18.94
C GLN A 86 -26.17 -6.89 -19.72
N PHE A 87 -25.73 -8.13 -19.78
CA PHE A 87 -24.53 -8.56 -20.48
C PHE A 87 -24.95 -9.24 -21.77
N HIS A 88 -24.50 -8.70 -22.89
CA HIS A 88 -24.67 -9.29 -24.20
C HIS A 88 -23.38 -10.01 -24.58
N LEU A 89 -23.47 -11.33 -24.66
CA LEU A 89 -22.35 -12.23 -24.92
C LEU A 89 -22.50 -12.79 -26.32
N LYS A 90 -21.55 -12.49 -27.20
CA LYS A 90 -21.50 -13.03 -28.55
C LYS A 90 -20.40 -14.08 -28.65
N TYR A 91 -20.82 -15.32 -28.85
CA TYR A 91 -19.95 -16.48 -29.01
C TYR A 91 -20.21 -17.12 -30.37
N ARG A 92 -19.22 -17.07 -31.27
CA ARG A 92 -19.38 -17.52 -32.67
C ARG A 92 -20.59 -16.84 -33.34
N ASN A 93 -21.63 -17.61 -33.67
CA ASN A 93 -22.88 -17.15 -34.27
C ASN A 93 -24.03 -17.02 -33.26
N LEU A 94 -23.78 -17.27 -31.98
CA LEU A 94 -24.76 -17.19 -30.91
C LEU A 94 -24.63 -15.86 -30.17
N SER A 95 -25.78 -15.30 -29.80
CA SER A 95 -25.90 -14.12 -28.94
C SER A 95 -26.75 -14.49 -27.73
N VAL A 96 -26.16 -14.40 -26.54
CA VAL A 96 -26.82 -14.67 -25.27
C VAL A 96 -26.92 -13.39 -24.47
N TYR A 97 -28.06 -13.17 -23.84
CA TYR A 97 -28.27 -12.06 -22.92
C TYR A 97 -28.38 -12.63 -21.51
N THR A 98 -27.55 -12.14 -20.59
CA THR A 98 -27.57 -12.52 -19.17
C THR A 98 -27.69 -11.28 -18.32
N GLU A 99 -28.49 -11.32 -17.28
CA GLU A 99 -28.67 -10.22 -16.34
C GLU A 99 -28.06 -10.60 -14.99
N HIS A 100 -27.23 -9.71 -14.44
CA HIS A 100 -26.61 -9.91 -13.14
C HIS A 100 -26.81 -8.68 -12.27
N SER A 101 -27.21 -8.92 -11.02
CA SER A 101 -27.32 -7.87 -10.01
C SER A 101 -25.95 -7.61 -9.38
N VAL A 102 -25.60 -6.34 -9.27
CA VAL A 102 -24.37 -5.88 -8.62
C VAL A 102 -24.69 -4.86 -7.54
N GLU A 103 -23.82 -4.81 -6.55
CA GLU A 103 -23.87 -3.89 -5.41
C GLU A 103 -22.59 -3.05 -5.39
N GLU A 104 -22.68 -1.79 -4.96
CA GLU A 104 -21.55 -0.86 -4.89
C GLU A 104 -20.39 -1.35 -4.00
N LYS A 105 -19.21 -0.76 -4.20
CA LYS A 105 -17.97 -1.01 -3.43
C LYS A 105 -17.40 -2.42 -3.53
N LYS A 106 -17.92 -3.22 -4.47
CA LYS A 106 -17.53 -4.63 -4.63
C LYS A 106 -16.77 -4.88 -5.93
N TRP A 107 -15.92 -5.89 -5.86
CA TRP A 107 -15.26 -6.50 -6.99
C TRP A 107 -16.07 -7.69 -7.48
N TYR A 108 -16.22 -7.79 -8.79
CA TYR A 108 -16.93 -8.88 -9.43
C TYR A 108 -16.12 -9.46 -10.57
N THR A 109 -16.11 -10.78 -10.63
CA THR A 109 -15.53 -11.56 -11.72
C THR A 109 -16.65 -12.28 -12.46
N LEU A 110 -16.93 -11.87 -13.69
CA LEU A 110 -17.87 -12.53 -14.59
C LEU A 110 -17.18 -13.72 -15.26
N VAL A 111 -17.55 -14.93 -14.85
CA VAL A 111 -17.04 -16.18 -15.42
C VAL A 111 -17.98 -16.63 -16.54
N ILE A 112 -17.46 -16.73 -17.76
CA ILE A 112 -18.19 -17.21 -18.94
C ILE A 112 -17.74 -18.62 -19.27
N ARG A 113 -18.68 -19.54 -19.41
CA ARG A 113 -18.42 -20.95 -19.76
C ARG A 113 -19.33 -21.40 -20.88
N LYS A 114 -18.87 -22.40 -21.63
CA LYS A 114 -19.69 -23.18 -22.54
C LYS A 114 -20.63 -24.12 -21.77
N ASP A 115 -21.92 -24.06 -22.09
CA ASP A 115 -22.97 -24.93 -21.59
C ASP A 115 -23.65 -25.63 -22.76
N GLY A 116 -23.20 -26.86 -23.06
CA GLY A 116 -23.59 -27.59 -24.27
C GLY A 116 -23.15 -26.87 -25.56
N GLU A 117 -24.12 -26.51 -26.40
CA GLU A 117 -23.88 -25.69 -27.60
C GLU A 117 -23.92 -24.18 -27.33
N ASN A 118 -24.41 -23.77 -26.15
CA ASN A 118 -24.57 -22.38 -25.77
C ASN A 118 -23.46 -21.92 -24.82
N ILE A 119 -23.50 -20.66 -24.41
CA ILE A 119 -22.68 -20.13 -23.33
C ILE A 119 -23.55 -19.66 -22.18
N SER A 120 -23.05 -19.84 -20.96
CA SER A 120 -23.64 -19.33 -19.74
C SER A 120 -22.62 -18.43 -19.03
N SER A 121 -23.11 -17.49 -18.23
CA SER A 121 -22.27 -16.61 -17.43
C SER A 121 -22.73 -16.58 -15.98
N MET A 122 -21.77 -16.48 -15.08
CA MET A 122 -22.00 -16.33 -13.65
C MET A 122 -21.21 -15.16 -13.13
N MET A 123 -21.85 -14.34 -12.29
CA MET A 123 -21.17 -13.31 -11.54
C MET A 123 -20.63 -13.86 -10.22
N VAL A 124 -19.31 -13.82 -10.05
CA VAL A 124 -18.64 -14.17 -8.79
C VAL A 124 -18.29 -12.89 -8.07
N LYS A 125 -18.77 -12.74 -6.83
CA LYS A 125 -18.40 -11.63 -5.96
C LYS A 125 -17.07 -11.92 -5.27
N ASP A 126 -16.12 -11.01 -5.37
CA ASP A 126 -14.84 -11.08 -4.65
C ASP A 126 -14.93 -10.48 -3.25
N ALA A 127 -14.07 -10.96 -2.36
CA ALA A 127 -14.07 -10.54 -0.97
C ALA A 127 -13.19 -9.29 -0.80
N GLU A 128 -13.73 -8.27 -0.13
CA GLU A 128 -13.08 -6.96 0.08
C GLU A 128 -11.80 -7.01 0.94
N ASN A 129 -11.61 -8.07 1.75
CA ASN A 129 -10.52 -8.14 2.73
C ASN A 129 -9.78 -9.47 2.67
N ILE A 130 -8.88 -9.62 1.71
CA ILE A 130 -7.90 -10.71 1.73
C ILE A 130 -6.63 -10.15 2.36
N THR A 131 -6.48 -10.34 3.67
CA THR A 131 -5.25 -9.98 4.37
C THR A 131 -4.18 -11.04 4.09
N THR A 132 -3.23 -10.71 3.24
CA THR A 132 -2.07 -11.54 2.93
C THR A 132 -0.90 -11.17 3.85
N ASP A 133 -0.87 -11.75 5.05
CA ASP A 133 0.29 -11.74 5.96
C ASP A 133 1.45 -12.57 5.37
N GLY A 134 1.94 -12.16 4.20
CA GLY A 134 2.94 -12.89 3.42
C GLY A 134 2.54 -14.29 2.92
N MET A 135 1.27 -14.65 3.07
CA MET A 135 0.68 -15.90 2.58
C MET A 135 -0.04 -15.66 1.24
N THR A 136 -0.21 -16.72 0.48
CA THR A 136 -0.99 -16.71 -0.77
C THR A 136 -2.43 -17.07 -0.45
N ALA A 137 -3.41 -16.42 -1.09
CA ALA A 137 -4.79 -16.85 -0.98
C ALA A 137 -5.23 -17.59 -2.25
N VAL A 138 -6.04 -18.62 -2.07
CA VAL A 138 -6.62 -19.40 -3.16
C VAL A 138 -8.13 -19.43 -3.03
N ARG A 139 -8.80 -19.42 -4.18
CA ARG A 139 -10.24 -19.55 -4.30
C ARG A 139 -10.55 -20.53 -5.42
N PHE A 140 -11.59 -21.31 -5.24
CA PHE A 140 -12.02 -22.31 -6.21
C PHE A 140 -13.44 -22.02 -6.68
N VAL A 141 -13.65 -22.20 -7.98
CA VAL A 141 -14.97 -22.22 -8.61
C VAL A 141 -15.15 -23.59 -9.21
N ASN A 142 -16.18 -24.29 -8.77
CA ASN A 142 -16.48 -25.63 -9.23
C ASN A 142 -17.53 -25.61 -10.33
N THR A 143 -17.16 -26.00 -11.55
CA THR A 143 -18.11 -26.04 -12.68
C THR A 143 -18.71 -27.45 -12.88
N LEU A 144 -18.39 -28.39 -12.00
CA LEU A 144 -18.95 -29.74 -12.03
C LEU A 144 -20.35 -29.77 -11.41
N HIS A 145 -21.17 -30.71 -11.85
CA HIS A 145 -22.51 -30.99 -11.29
C HIS A 145 -22.44 -31.81 -9.98
N LYS A 146 -21.32 -31.76 -9.27
CA LYS A 146 -21.09 -32.47 -8.00
C LYS A 146 -20.24 -31.61 -7.09
N GLU A 147 -20.49 -31.68 -5.79
CA GLU A 147 -19.67 -31.01 -4.78
C GLU A 147 -18.22 -31.57 -4.78
N VAL A 148 -17.24 -30.68 -4.67
CA VAL A 148 -15.82 -31.03 -4.65
C VAL A 148 -15.20 -30.62 -3.31
N ASN A 149 -14.63 -31.59 -2.61
CA ASN A 149 -13.84 -31.37 -1.42
C ASN A 149 -12.35 -31.37 -1.77
N ILE A 150 -11.68 -30.25 -1.56
CA ILE A 150 -10.28 -30.02 -1.92
C ILE A 150 -9.44 -30.04 -0.67
N ASN A 151 -8.38 -30.85 -0.65
CA ASN A 151 -7.44 -30.91 0.46
C ASN A 151 -6.09 -30.28 0.10
N LEU A 152 -5.82 -29.10 0.64
CA LEU A 152 -4.64 -28.27 0.35
C LEU A 152 -3.49 -28.49 1.36
N GLY A 153 -3.65 -29.41 2.33
CA GLY A 153 -2.63 -29.70 3.34
C GLY A 153 -3.17 -30.54 4.50
N ALA A 154 -2.42 -30.68 5.59
CA ALA A 154 -2.82 -31.53 6.73
C ALA A 154 -4.12 -31.07 7.43
N ASP A 155 -4.38 -29.76 7.47
CA ASP A 155 -5.54 -29.16 8.19
C ASP A 155 -6.36 -28.19 7.32
N ILE A 156 -6.14 -28.17 6.00
CA ILE A 156 -6.73 -27.19 5.09
C ILE A 156 -7.61 -27.92 4.07
N SER A 157 -8.84 -28.23 4.47
CA SER A 157 -9.89 -28.70 3.58
C SER A 157 -10.84 -27.58 3.19
N LEU A 158 -11.38 -27.66 1.97
CA LEU A 158 -12.29 -26.68 1.41
C LEU A 158 -13.35 -27.40 0.59
N SER A 159 -14.62 -27.20 0.95
CA SER A 159 -15.75 -27.66 0.15
C SER A 159 -16.14 -26.59 -0.87
N VAL A 160 -16.41 -27.02 -2.09
CA VAL A 160 -16.88 -26.18 -3.19
C VAL A 160 -18.14 -26.81 -3.77
N GLY A 161 -19.27 -26.11 -3.62
CA GLY A 161 -20.58 -26.58 -4.08
C GLY A 161 -20.61 -26.92 -5.58
N GLU A 162 -21.59 -27.71 -5.99
CA GLU A 162 -21.85 -28.01 -7.40
C GLU A 162 -22.38 -26.78 -8.17
N ASP A 163 -22.42 -26.89 -9.50
CA ASP A 163 -23.08 -25.92 -10.39
C ASP A 163 -22.64 -24.47 -10.15
N TYR A 164 -21.33 -24.24 -10.29
CA TYR A 164 -20.68 -22.96 -10.07
C TYR A 164 -20.62 -22.51 -8.61
N GLY A 165 -20.69 -23.46 -7.67
CA GLY A 165 -20.35 -23.20 -6.28
C GLY A 165 -18.99 -22.51 -6.18
N VAL A 166 -18.94 -21.44 -5.39
CA VAL A 166 -17.74 -20.65 -5.15
C VAL A 166 -17.26 -20.89 -3.73
N SER A 167 -15.98 -21.20 -3.59
CA SER A 167 -15.38 -21.41 -2.28
C SER A 167 -15.14 -20.09 -1.53
N ALA A 168 -15.01 -20.18 -0.21
CA ALA A 168 -14.38 -19.13 0.56
C ALA A 168 -12.88 -19.03 0.20
N TYR A 169 -12.29 -17.86 0.42
CA TYR A 169 -10.84 -17.70 0.32
C TYR A 169 -10.14 -18.51 1.41
N LYS A 170 -9.06 -19.20 1.03
CA LYS A 170 -8.22 -19.93 1.96
C LYS A 170 -6.77 -19.50 1.78
N THR A 171 -6.09 -19.21 2.88
CA THR A 171 -4.67 -18.90 2.87
C THR A 171 -3.86 -20.19 2.88
N VAL A 172 -2.85 -20.23 2.03
CA VAL A 172 -1.92 -21.35 1.85
C VAL A 172 -0.48 -20.85 1.87
N GLN A 173 0.44 -21.74 2.19
CA GLN A 173 1.86 -21.42 2.19
C GLN A 173 2.37 -21.25 0.75
N ILE A 174 3.44 -20.49 0.61
CA ILE A 174 4.20 -20.47 -0.64
C ILE A 174 4.75 -21.86 -0.93
N GLY A 175 4.66 -22.26 -2.19
CA GLY A 175 5.20 -23.54 -2.61
C GLY A 175 4.61 -24.00 -3.93
N GLU A 176 5.11 -25.15 -4.38
CA GLU A 176 4.55 -25.85 -5.52
C GLU A 176 3.54 -26.89 -5.03
N TYR A 177 2.36 -26.88 -5.64
CA TYR A 177 1.25 -27.78 -5.33
C TYR A 177 0.93 -28.63 -6.58
N PRO A 178 1.80 -29.61 -6.92
CA PRO A 178 1.67 -30.38 -8.16
C PRO A 178 0.54 -31.42 -8.11
N GLU A 179 0.18 -31.88 -6.91
CA GLU A 179 -0.80 -32.93 -6.71
C GLU A 179 -1.67 -32.67 -5.48
N VAL A 180 -2.75 -31.91 -5.68
CA VAL A 180 -3.74 -31.59 -4.65
C VAL A 180 -4.89 -32.58 -4.73
N HIS A 181 -5.08 -33.34 -3.65
CA HIS A 181 -6.11 -34.38 -3.60
C HIS A 181 -7.50 -33.76 -3.47
N CYS A 182 -8.39 -34.13 -4.39
CA CYS A 182 -9.76 -33.66 -4.49
C CYS A 182 -10.70 -34.85 -4.49
N ARG A 183 -11.80 -34.74 -3.75
CA ARG A 183 -12.78 -35.80 -3.56
C ARG A 183 -14.16 -35.31 -3.94
N THR A 184 -14.81 -36.04 -4.83
CA THR A 184 -16.26 -35.93 -5.08
C THR A 184 -16.99 -37.07 -4.39
N GLU A 185 -18.32 -37.10 -4.43
CA GLU A 185 -19.11 -38.18 -3.82
C GLU A 185 -18.72 -39.57 -4.37
N ASP A 186 -18.35 -39.65 -5.66
CA ASP A 186 -18.12 -40.92 -6.36
C ASP A 186 -16.64 -41.19 -6.70
N ASP A 187 -15.85 -40.14 -6.96
CA ASP A 187 -14.49 -40.26 -7.49
C ASP A 187 -13.48 -39.36 -6.75
N ASP A 188 -12.26 -39.88 -6.59
CA ASP A 188 -11.10 -39.13 -6.13
C ASP A 188 -10.22 -38.76 -7.34
N PHE A 189 -9.75 -37.52 -7.39
CA PHE A 189 -8.84 -37.05 -8.43
C PHE A 189 -7.79 -36.09 -7.86
N SER A 190 -6.69 -35.93 -8.58
CA SER A 190 -5.62 -35.00 -8.20
C SER A 190 -5.58 -33.80 -9.15
N LEU A 191 -5.43 -32.60 -8.60
CA LEU A 191 -5.31 -31.34 -9.34
C LEU A 191 -3.90 -30.76 -9.20
N ASN A 192 -3.35 -30.28 -10.32
CA ASN A 192 -2.09 -29.55 -10.31
C ASN A 192 -2.36 -28.03 -10.26
N LEU A 193 -2.01 -27.39 -9.14
CA LEU A 193 -2.15 -25.94 -8.95
C LEU A 193 -0.87 -25.17 -9.34
N GLY A 194 0.24 -25.89 -9.53
CA GLY A 194 1.54 -25.32 -9.85
C GLY A 194 2.16 -24.50 -8.71
N LEU A 195 3.03 -23.57 -9.07
CA LEU A 195 3.70 -22.67 -8.13
C LEU A 195 2.74 -21.57 -7.65
N LEU A 196 2.66 -21.39 -6.33
CA LEU A 196 1.91 -20.32 -5.68
C LEU A 196 2.88 -19.27 -5.13
N ASP A 197 2.87 -18.08 -5.74
CA ASP A 197 3.76 -16.97 -5.40
C ASP A 197 3.28 -16.10 -4.22
N PHE A 198 4.23 -15.35 -3.63
CA PHE A 198 4.04 -14.48 -2.47
C PHE A 198 3.02 -13.38 -2.70
N GLY A 199 2.05 -13.27 -1.77
CA GLY A 199 1.06 -12.20 -1.74
C GLY A 199 0.10 -12.20 -2.93
N ALA A 200 0.15 -13.22 -3.79
CA ALA A 200 -0.78 -13.39 -4.89
C ALA A 200 -2.11 -13.94 -4.38
N VAL A 201 -3.17 -13.64 -5.13
CA VAL A 201 -4.48 -14.26 -4.94
C VAL A 201 -4.83 -14.99 -6.22
N TYR A 202 -5.06 -16.29 -6.11
CA TYR A 202 -5.37 -17.14 -7.24
C TYR A 202 -6.83 -17.59 -7.22
N LEU A 203 -7.46 -17.53 -8.39
CA LEU A 203 -8.73 -18.17 -8.68
C LEU A 203 -8.46 -19.40 -9.54
N PHE A 204 -8.91 -20.54 -9.04
CA PHE A 204 -8.85 -21.82 -9.72
C PHE A 204 -10.24 -22.20 -10.17
N VAL A 205 -10.41 -22.43 -11.47
CA VAL A 205 -11.68 -22.90 -12.01
C VAL A 205 -11.54 -24.37 -12.39
N ILE A 206 -12.32 -25.21 -11.71
CA ILE A 206 -12.36 -26.65 -11.93
C ILE A 206 -13.32 -26.91 -13.08
N THR A 207 -12.81 -27.48 -14.16
CA THR A 207 -13.57 -27.78 -15.38
C THR A 207 -13.41 -29.25 -15.74
N ASN A 208 -14.44 -29.87 -16.31
CA ASN A 208 -14.32 -31.22 -16.83
C ASN A 208 -13.89 -31.19 -18.29
N ASN A 209 -12.71 -31.71 -18.61
CA ASN A 209 -12.28 -31.89 -19.98
C ASN A 209 -12.64 -33.31 -20.44
N THR A 210 -13.41 -33.41 -21.52
CA THR A 210 -14.00 -34.66 -22.03
C THR A 210 -13.00 -35.78 -22.30
N ASN A 211 -11.70 -35.48 -22.43
CA ASN A 211 -10.68 -36.47 -22.78
C ASN A 211 -9.62 -36.75 -21.70
N GLN A 212 -9.55 -35.95 -20.62
CA GLN A 212 -8.43 -36.01 -19.65
C GLN A 212 -8.89 -35.91 -18.18
N GLY A 213 -10.20 -35.90 -17.92
CA GLY A 213 -10.76 -35.75 -16.57
C GLY A 213 -10.83 -34.29 -16.11
N PRO A 214 -11.10 -34.06 -14.80
CA PRO A 214 -11.16 -32.72 -14.24
C PRO A 214 -9.81 -32.00 -14.36
N GLN A 215 -9.81 -30.82 -14.98
CA GLN A 215 -8.66 -29.93 -15.10
C GLN A 215 -8.92 -28.64 -14.34
N VAL A 216 -7.84 -28.05 -13.82
CA VAL A 216 -7.88 -26.75 -13.17
C VAL A 216 -7.28 -25.71 -14.07
N TRP A 217 -8.02 -24.63 -14.24
CA TRP A 217 -7.52 -23.42 -14.86
C TRP A 217 -7.15 -22.39 -13.79
N LYS A 218 -5.94 -21.87 -13.86
CA LYS A 218 -5.37 -20.93 -12.89
C LYS A 218 -5.43 -19.51 -13.44
N THR A 219 -5.99 -18.58 -12.68
CA THR A 219 -5.80 -17.13 -12.89
C THR A 219 -5.36 -16.45 -11.62
N GLU A 220 -4.60 -15.38 -11.79
CA GLU A 220 -4.25 -14.43 -10.75
C GLU A 220 -5.33 -13.35 -10.70
N ASP A 221 -6.05 -13.25 -9.59
CA ASP A 221 -6.96 -12.13 -9.33
C ASP A 221 -6.13 -10.91 -8.90
N ILE A 222 -5.17 -11.15 -7.99
CA ILE A 222 -4.19 -10.16 -7.55
C ILE A 222 -2.80 -10.69 -7.93
N PRO A 223 -2.02 -9.94 -8.74
CA PRO A 223 -0.70 -10.38 -9.17
C PRO A 223 0.24 -10.52 -7.97
N ALA A 224 1.18 -11.45 -8.09
CA ALA A 224 2.23 -11.62 -7.08
C ALA A 224 2.99 -10.31 -6.82
N ASN A 225 3.35 -10.05 -5.56
CA ASN A 225 4.13 -8.88 -5.23
C ASN A 225 5.56 -9.05 -5.75
N LYS A 226 5.94 -8.23 -6.74
CA LYS A 226 7.27 -8.27 -7.38
C LYS A 226 8.24 -7.26 -6.78
N ILE A 227 7.79 -6.39 -5.87
CA ILE A 227 8.66 -5.37 -5.27
C ILE A 227 9.36 -5.99 -4.06
N SER A 228 10.68 -6.07 -4.15
CA SER A 228 11.50 -6.41 -2.98
C SER A 228 11.44 -5.29 -1.94
N ILE A 229 11.34 -5.68 -0.66
CA ILE A 229 11.47 -4.77 0.48
C ILE A 229 12.77 -3.94 0.45
N ALA A 230 13.81 -4.45 -0.24
CA ALA A 230 15.08 -3.75 -0.43
C ALA A 230 14.94 -2.38 -1.11
N TRP A 231 13.85 -2.13 -1.85
CA TRP A 231 13.58 -0.81 -2.45
C TRP A 231 13.33 0.31 -1.44
N GLN A 232 13.06 -0.01 -0.17
CA GLN A 232 12.96 0.99 0.90
C GLN A 232 14.34 1.40 1.46
N LEU A 233 15.38 0.59 1.23
CA LEU A 233 16.72 0.82 1.79
C LEU A 233 17.34 2.16 1.34
N PRO A 234 17.27 2.58 0.06
CA PRO A 234 17.83 3.84 -0.38
C PRO A 234 17.25 5.04 0.38
N GLN A 235 15.95 5.04 0.66
CA GLN A 235 15.31 6.09 1.45
C GLN A 235 15.89 6.15 2.87
N TYR A 236 16.00 5.00 3.55
CA TYR A 236 16.53 4.95 4.91
C TYR A 236 17.96 5.47 5.00
N ILE A 237 18.79 5.12 4.02
CA ILE A 237 20.17 5.63 3.94
C ILE A 237 20.17 7.15 3.77
N LEU A 238 19.36 7.68 2.86
CA LEU A 238 19.30 9.12 2.57
C LEU A 238 18.75 9.93 3.75
N VAL A 239 17.67 9.47 4.40
CA VAL A 239 17.08 10.19 5.53
C VAL A 239 18.02 10.17 6.73
N SER A 240 18.65 9.03 7.05
CA SER A 240 19.59 8.95 8.16
C SER A 240 20.84 9.78 7.91
N ALA A 241 21.40 9.75 6.70
CA ALA A 241 22.53 10.62 6.34
C ALA A 241 22.13 12.10 6.39
N GLY A 242 20.94 12.43 5.90
CA GLY A 242 20.38 13.78 5.95
C GLY A 242 20.19 14.30 7.37
N GLU A 243 19.64 13.47 8.24
CA GLU A 243 19.42 13.76 9.66
C GLU A 243 20.74 14.01 10.38
N VAL A 244 21.75 13.16 10.20
CA VAL A 244 23.06 13.36 10.83
C VAL A 244 23.71 14.65 10.31
N MET A 245 23.70 14.89 9.00
CA MET A 245 24.31 16.08 8.40
C MET A 245 23.55 17.39 8.68
N PHE A 246 22.27 17.32 9.01
CA PHE A 246 21.46 18.49 9.36
C PHE A 246 21.43 18.71 10.87
N SER A 247 20.98 17.71 11.63
CA SER A 247 20.71 17.79 13.07
C SER A 247 22.00 17.95 13.88
N VAL A 248 23.02 17.12 13.64
CA VAL A 248 24.27 17.19 14.42
C VAL A 248 25.00 18.49 14.14
N THR A 249 25.15 18.87 12.86
CA THR A 249 25.84 20.13 12.52
C THR A 249 25.04 21.37 12.91
N GLY A 250 23.71 21.30 12.87
CA GLY A 250 22.82 22.37 13.31
C GLY A 250 22.94 22.61 14.80
N LEU A 251 22.85 21.54 15.60
CA LEU A 251 23.07 21.60 17.03
C LEU A 251 24.48 22.12 17.36
N GLU A 252 25.53 21.56 16.77
CA GLU A 252 26.91 21.98 17.02
C GLU A 252 27.10 23.49 16.74
N PHE A 253 26.58 23.98 15.62
CA PHE A 253 26.59 25.39 15.29
C PHE A 253 25.82 26.23 16.33
N SER A 254 24.59 25.84 16.66
CA SER A 254 23.77 26.51 17.67
C SER A 254 24.47 26.54 19.05
N TYR A 255 25.12 25.46 19.45
CA TYR A 255 25.90 25.38 20.69
C TYR A 255 27.14 26.28 20.68
N SER A 256 27.81 26.41 19.52
CA SER A 256 29.00 27.26 19.37
C SER A 256 28.68 28.76 19.44
N GLN A 257 27.47 29.14 19.04
CA GLN A 257 27.00 30.53 18.99
C GLN A 257 26.18 30.94 20.22
N ALA A 258 25.84 30.00 21.11
CA ALA A 258 25.04 30.27 22.30
C ALA A 258 25.88 30.64 23.54
N PRO A 259 25.44 31.63 24.34
CA PRO A 259 26.05 31.94 25.64
C PRO A 259 26.08 30.72 26.58
N SER A 260 27.09 30.66 27.45
CA SER A 260 27.33 29.52 28.36
C SER A 260 26.10 29.15 29.21
N SER A 261 25.32 30.13 29.66
CA SER A 261 24.11 29.95 30.49
C SER A 261 22.87 29.47 29.72
N MET A 262 22.85 29.53 28.39
CA MET A 262 21.65 29.24 27.56
C MET A 262 21.71 27.92 26.79
N LYS A 263 22.84 27.19 26.86
CA LYS A 263 23.07 25.96 26.08
C LYS A 263 21.99 24.88 26.30
N SER A 264 21.58 24.65 27.54
CA SER A 264 20.53 23.67 27.86
C SER A 264 19.14 24.10 27.37
N VAL A 265 18.83 25.40 27.42
CA VAL A 265 17.55 25.95 26.93
C VAL A 265 17.46 25.82 25.41
N LEU A 266 18.57 26.05 24.70
CA LEU A 266 18.63 25.90 23.25
C LEU A 266 18.38 24.45 22.81
N GLN A 267 18.97 23.48 23.51
CA GLN A 267 18.73 22.07 23.24
C GLN A 267 17.26 21.68 23.50
N ALA A 268 16.67 22.18 24.59
CA ALA A 268 15.25 21.97 24.87
C ALA A 268 14.36 22.59 23.79
N ALA A 269 14.69 23.80 23.31
CA ALA A 269 13.99 24.45 22.22
C ALA A 269 14.12 23.68 20.89
N TRP A 270 15.30 23.11 20.60
CA TRP A 270 15.50 22.25 19.44
C TRP A 270 14.65 20.96 19.49
N LEU A 271 14.58 20.30 20.65
CA LEU A 271 13.71 19.13 20.81
C LEU A 271 12.22 19.52 20.72
N LEU A 272 11.86 20.70 21.20
CA LEU A 272 10.50 21.22 21.08
C LEU A 272 10.11 21.43 19.61
N THR A 273 10.98 21.98 18.77
CA THR A 273 10.69 22.15 17.34
C THR A 273 10.54 20.81 16.62
N ILE A 274 11.34 19.80 16.97
CA ILE A 274 11.14 18.41 16.49
C ILE A 274 9.76 17.89 16.90
N GLY A 275 9.37 18.07 18.17
CA GLY A 275 8.07 17.64 18.67
C GLY A 275 6.91 18.31 17.92
N VAL A 276 6.98 19.63 17.73
CA VAL A 276 5.98 20.38 16.95
C VAL A 276 5.95 19.90 15.50
N GLY A 277 7.11 19.65 14.89
CA GLY A 277 7.21 19.09 13.54
C GLY A 277 6.49 17.75 13.40
N ASN A 278 6.70 16.84 14.34
CA ASN A 278 6.01 15.54 14.36
C ASN A 278 4.49 15.69 14.49
N VAL A 279 4.01 16.64 15.29
CA VAL A 279 2.57 16.95 15.39
C VAL A 279 2.02 17.46 14.06
N ILE A 280 2.76 18.31 13.34
CA ILE A 280 2.37 18.80 12.01
C ILE A 280 2.27 17.64 11.03
N VAL A 281 3.24 16.72 11.01
CA VAL A 281 3.22 15.55 10.10
C VAL A 281 1.99 14.69 10.37
N LEU A 282 1.67 14.41 11.63
CA LEU A 282 0.47 13.64 11.99
C LEU A 282 -0.82 14.35 11.61
N ALA A 283 -0.90 15.67 11.82
CA ALA A 283 -2.06 16.45 11.43
C ALA A 283 -2.27 16.41 9.91
N VAL A 284 -1.20 16.58 9.11
CA VAL A 284 -1.29 16.49 7.65
C VAL A 284 -1.75 15.10 7.23
N ALA A 285 -1.14 14.03 7.75
CA ALA A 285 -1.50 12.65 7.40
C ALA A 285 -2.98 12.31 7.72
N GLN A 286 -3.55 12.89 8.78
CA GLN A 286 -4.94 12.62 9.16
C GLN A 286 -5.96 13.51 8.41
N PHE A 287 -5.61 14.76 8.10
CA PHE A 287 -6.57 15.73 7.54
C PHE A 287 -6.42 15.98 6.05
N SER A 288 -5.30 15.61 5.43
CA SER A 288 -5.03 15.99 4.05
C SER A 288 -5.94 15.29 3.04
N GLY A 289 -6.44 14.09 3.35
CA GLY A 289 -7.24 13.27 2.42
C GLY A 289 -6.55 12.98 1.09
N LEU A 290 -5.22 13.19 1.03
CA LEU A 290 -4.42 12.97 -0.14
C LEU A 290 -4.03 11.49 -0.21
N VAL A 291 -3.71 11.05 -1.42
CA VAL A 291 -3.03 9.78 -1.63
C VAL A 291 -1.62 9.85 -1.02
N GLN A 292 -1.19 8.77 -0.37
CA GLN A 292 0.05 8.70 0.41
C GLN A 292 1.30 9.18 -0.37
N TRP A 293 1.42 8.82 -1.65
CA TRP A 293 2.55 9.28 -2.47
C TRP A 293 2.57 10.80 -2.68
N ALA A 294 1.40 11.44 -2.74
CA ALA A 294 1.31 12.90 -2.89
C ALA A 294 1.70 13.62 -1.61
N GLU A 295 1.43 13.05 -0.43
CA GLU A 295 1.90 13.58 0.85
C GLU A 295 3.43 13.59 0.92
N PHE A 296 4.09 12.53 0.46
CA PHE A 296 5.55 12.49 0.42
C PHE A 296 6.15 13.54 -0.55
N ILE A 297 5.50 13.77 -1.69
CA ILE A 297 5.89 14.87 -2.59
C ILE A 297 5.70 16.24 -1.93
N LEU A 298 4.58 16.44 -1.22
CA LEU A 298 4.32 17.66 -0.46
C LEU A 298 5.44 17.92 0.56
N PHE A 299 5.82 16.91 1.35
CA PHE A 299 6.91 17.03 2.32
C PHE A 299 8.26 17.29 1.65
N SER A 300 8.54 16.65 0.50
CA SER A 300 9.74 16.95 -0.30
C SER A 300 9.78 18.41 -0.74
N CYS A 301 8.68 18.96 -1.25
CA CYS A 301 8.59 20.36 -1.67
C CYS A 301 8.74 21.32 -0.48
N LEU A 302 8.13 21.00 0.67
CA LEU A 302 8.26 21.80 1.89
C LEU A 302 9.71 21.85 2.37
N LEU A 303 10.41 20.72 2.39
CA LEU A 303 11.83 20.66 2.75
C LEU A 303 12.72 21.42 1.77
N LEU A 304 12.41 21.40 0.48
CA LEU A 304 13.11 22.20 -0.52
C LEU A 304 12.94 23.70 -0.27
N LEU A 305 11.72 24.13 0.06
CA LEU A 305 11.45 25.53 0.44
C LEU A 305 12.26 25.92 1.69
N VAL A 306 12.25 25.08 2.73
CA VAL A 306 13.03 25.30 3.96
C VAL A 306 14.53 25.37 3.62
N PHE A 307 15.04 24.48 2.78
CA PHE A 307 16.42 24.52 2.31
C PHE A 307 16.77 25.86 1.65
N LEU A 308 15.91 26.39 0.78
CA LEU A 308 16.14 27.69 0.14
C LEU A 308 16.18 28.83 1.15
N ILE A 309 15.23 28.85 2.10
CA ILE A 309 15.17 29.87 3.15
C ILE A 309 16.44 29.82 4.01
N PHE A 310 16.84 28.65 4.48
CA PHE A 310 18.05 28.47 5.29
C PHE A 310 19.33 28.79 4.52
N SER A 311 19.38 28.48 3.22
CA SER A 311 20.53 28.82 2.37
C SER A 311 20.66 30.33 2.18
N ILE A 312 19.55 31.05 1.98
CA ILE A 312 19.54 32.51 1.92
C ILE A 312 19.96 33.10 3.27
N MET A 313 19.37 32.63 4.37
CA MET A 313 19.71 33.10 5.72
C MET A 313 21.19 32.86 6.03
N GLY A 314 21.72 31.68 5.68
CA GLY A 314 23.13 31.34 5.85
C GLY A 314 24.07 32.23 5.02
N TYR A 315 23.65 32.65 3.82
CA TYR A 315 24.44 33.56 2.99
C TYR A 315 24.60 34.95 3.63
N TYR A 316 23.58 35.45 4.33
CA TYR A 316 23.62 36.75 5.02
C TYR A 316 24.09 36.67 6.48
N TYR A 317 24.51 35.49 6.95
CA TYR A 317 24.85 35.28 8.35
C TYR A 317 26.24 35.85 8.70
N VAL A 318 26.31 36.62 9.79
CA VAL A 318 27.57 37.14 10.36
C VAL A 318 27.87 36.37 11.65
N PRO A 319 28.99 35.65 11.74
CA PRO A 319 29.32 34.85 12.93
C PRO A 319 29.73 35.73 14.12
N VAL A 320 29.30 35.34 15.32
CA VAL A 320 29.74 35.97 16.58
C VAL A 320 31.14 35.45 16.92
N LYS A 321 32.07 36.35 17.24
CA LYS A 321 33.44 35.98 17.60
C LYS A 321 33.47 35.39 19.01
N SER A 322 34.28 34.35 19.21
CA SER A 322 34.39 33.64 20.49
C SER A 322 34.86 34.53 21.65
N GLU A 323 35.58 35.62 21.36
CA GLU A 323 36.02 36.63 22.33
C GLU A 323 34.84 37.38 22.97
N ASP A 324 33.77 37.65 22.22
CA ASP A 324 32.56 38.34 22.70
C ASP A 324 31.65 37.43 23.55
N ILE A 325 31.86 36.11 23.48
CA ILE A 325 31.10 35.11 24.23
C ILE A 325 31.73 34.89 25.63
N MET A 326 33.00 35.26 25.82
CA MET A 326 33.83 34.88 26.99
C MET A 326 34.20 36.03 27.96
N GLU A 327 33.98 37.32 27.68
CA GLU A 327 34.35 38.41 28.61
C GLU A 327 33.16 39.12 29.29
N PRO A 328 33.26 39.51 30.59
CA PRO A 328 33.60 38.65 31.73
C PRO A 328 32.55 38.79 32.87
N GLU A 329 32.29 37.71 33.62
CA GLU A 329 31.64 37.82 34.95
C GLU A 329 32.55 38.53 35.99
N ASP A 330 33.80 38.85 35.64
CA ASP A 330 34.80 39.48 36.51
C ASP A 330 34.82 41.02 36.48
N LYS A 331 33.64 41.66 36.38
CA LYS A 331 33.49 43.12 36.54
C LYS A 331 32.30 43.53 37.42
N ARG A 332 31.97 42.71 38.43
CA ARG A 332 31.03 43.09 39.50
C ARG A 332 31.56 42.74 40.89
N SER A 333 32.57 43.49 41.34
CA SER A 333 32.71 43.81 42.77
C SER A 333 33.77 44.89 43.03
N PRO A 334 33.41 46.19 42.99
CA PRO A 334 34.02 47.16 43.88
C PRO A 334 33.21 47.20 45.19
N HIS A 335 33.91 47.19 46.32
CA HIS A 335 33.39 47.48 47.67
C HIS A 335 32.43 46.47 48.33
N ILE A 336 32.96 45.35 48.82
CA ILE A 336 32.63 44.82 50.18
C ILE A 336 33.86 44.07 50.72
N GLN A 337 34.99 44.76 50.94
CA GLN A 337 36.17 44.16 51.60
C GLN A 337 36.92 45.21 52.42
N GLU A 338 36.20 46.07 53.15
CA GLU A 338 36.85 47.04 54.06
C GLU A 338 36.17 47.19 55.43
N ASP A 339 35.16 46.36 55.76
CA ASP A 339 34.42 46.50 57.03
C ASP A 339 34.28 45.19 57.83
N MET A 340 35.32 44.35 57.81
CA MET A 340 35.41 43.18 58.70
C MET A 340 36.77 43.05 59.44
N THR A 341 37.66 44.04 59.35
CA THR A 341 38.98 44.03 60.01
C THR A 341 39.12 44.98 61.20
N ASN A 342 38.06 45.67 61.65
CA ASN A 342 38.13 46.65 62.75
C ASN A 342 37.27 46.30 63.98
N LEU A 343 37.12 45.01 64.32
CA LEU A 343 36.38 44.62 65.54
C LEU A 343 37.14 43.74 66.55
N ASP A 344 38.42 43.46 66.33
CA ASP A 344 39.26 42.79 67.33
C ASP A 344 40.65 43.42 67.41
N THR A 345 40.77 44.49 68.20
CA THR A 345 41.94 44.82 69.03
C THR A 345 41.73 46.19 69.69
N ASN A 346 41.02 46.22 70.82
CA ASN A 346 41.35 47.21 71.83
C ASN A 346 41.77 46.50 73.11
N ASN A 347 43.05 46.69 73.41
CA ASN A 347 43.81 45.93 74.38
C ASN A 347 43.35 46.21 75.81
N THR A 348 43.20 45.14 76.57
CA THR A 348 43.53 45.09 77.99
C THR A 348 45.00 45.50 78.16
N LYS A 349 45.26 46.58 78.90
CA LYS A 349 46.53 46.77 79.61
C LYS A 349 46.22 47.17 81.05
N LEU A 350 47.00 46.52 81.93
CA LEU A 350 47.05 46.54 83.39
C LEU A 350 46.63 47.86 84.07
#